data_AF-A0AA95MML0-F1
#
_entry.id   AF-A0AA95MML0-F1
#
_cell.length_a   1.000
_cell.length_b   1.000
_cell.length_c   1.000
_cell.angle_alpha   90.00
_cell.angle_beta   90.00
_cell.angle_gamma   90.00
#
_symmetry.space_group_name_H-M   'P 1'
#
loop_
_entity.id
_entity.type
_entity.pdbx_description
1 polymer ?
#
loop_
_entity_poly.entity_id
_entity_poly.type
_entity_poly.pdbx_seq_one_letter_code
_entity_poly.pdbx_strand_id
1 'polypeptide(L)'
;MRTTVTYFHFDLLYKDNVLMQVSYGIPKLPKPKVNKEKFFDDVARKFDVKLKSIEHLWSLIKVAIQQKHGTMIVISGEAEKEALRLANQSTLIKPQKVDKDLMAVITSIDGAVLIDRESVCYSIGVILDGVASENGDPSRGARFNSAIRYIDYIEKEFKHKVLIVIVSEDGYVDIIPNLKPRIEKSLLLHQIGELKELSELNLSDRDNNFRRDFYHLMNWFEVHEFYLSQIQCDEINNLRVEIQNSLDGIHIIFNTLKANDLMDESYFI
;
A
#
# COMPACT_ATOMS: atom_id res chain seq x y z
N MET A 1 -7.50 2.76 -32.61
CA MET A 1 -6.73 3.18 -31.43
C MET A 1 -6.56 4.68 -31.49
N ARG A 2 -6.58 5.36 -30.35
CA ARG A 2 -6.36 6.81 -30.25
C ARG A 2 -5.32 7.07 -29.16
N THR A 3 -4.57 8.15 -29.29
CA THR A 3 -3.62 8.64 -28.28
C THR A 3 -4.01 10.04 -27.86
N THR A 4 -4.01 10.30 -26.55
CA THR A 4 -4.11 11.64 -25.96
C THR A 4 -2.75 11.98 -25.37
N VAL A 5 -2.22 13.16 -25.69
CA VAL A 5 -0.86 13.57 -25.29
C VAL A 5 -0.92 14.84 -24.46
N THR A 6 -0.34 14.78 -23.27
CA THR A 6 0.06 15.93 -22.46
C THR A 6 1.56 15.78 -22.13
N TYR A 7 2.23 16.83 -21.63
CA TYR A 7 3.69 16.83 -21.46
C TYR A 7 4.22 15.54 -20.76
N PHE A 8 5.03 14.74 -21.47
CA PHE A 8 5.57 13.44 -21.02
C PHE A 8 4.55 12.37 -20.58
N HIS A 9 3.27 12.56 -20.92
CA HIS A 9 2.18 11.65 -20.61
C HIS A 9 1.38 11.30 -21.88
N PHE A 10 1.18 10.02 -22.17
CA PHE A 10 0.20 9.63 -23.18
C PHE A 10 -0.57 8.37 -22.81
N ASP A 11 -1.84 8.34 -23.18
CA ASP A 11 -2.72 7.20 -22.99
C ASP A 11 -2.92 6.47 -24.32
N LEU A 12 -2.92 5.14 -24.29
CA LEU A 12 -3.36 4.29 -25.40
C LEU A 12 -4.80 3.87 -25.15
N LEU A 13 -5.73 4.25 -26.04
CA LEU A 13 -7.16 3.96 -25.88
C LEU A 13 -7.72 3.02 -26.95
N TYR A 14 -8.67 2.18 -26.53
CA TYR A 14 -9.55 1.39 -27.39
C TYR A 14 -11.01 1.48 -26.93
N LYS A 15 -11.89 1.98 -27.81
CA LYS A 15 -13.33 2.15 -27.53
C LYS A 15 -13.58 2.80 -26.16
N ASP A 16 -12.92 3.94 -25.94
CA ASP A 16 -12.97 4.74 -24.70
C ASP A 16 -12.37 4.10 -23.43
N ASN A 17 -11.81 2.90 -23.55
CA ASN A 17 -11.04 2.28 -22.47
C ASN A 17 -9.57 2.61 -22.62
N VAL A 18 -8.96 3.13 -21.57
CA VAL A 18 -7.50 3.25 -21.47
C VAL A 18 -6.94 1.84 -21.34
N LEU A 19 -6.00 1.47 -22.20
CA LEU A 19 -5.31 0.16 -22.20
C LEU A 19 -3.91 0.23 -21.60
N MET A 20 -3.27 1.40 -21.70
CA MET A 20 -1.92 1.66 -21.22
C MET A 20 -1.74 3.15 -21.01
N GLN A 21 -1.07 3.52 -19.94
CA GLN A 21 -0.68 4.89 -19.62
C GLN A 21 0.83 4.97 -19.59
N VAL A 22 1.41 5.92 -20.31
CA VAL A 22 2.85 6.13 -20.33
C VAL A 22 3.14 7.44 -19.64
N SER A 23 3.91 7.38 -18.56
CA SER A 23 4.39 8.54 -17.81
C SER A 23 5.91 8.51 -17.84
N TYR A 24 6.57 9.56 -18.35
CA TYR A 24 8.04 9.65 -18.43
C TYR A 24 8.69 8.46 -19.17
N GLY A 25 8.05 8.00 -20.26
CA GLY A 25 8.55 6.88 -21.06
C GLY A 25 8.36 5.49 -20.43
N ILE A 26 7.75 5.41 -19.24
CA ILE A 26 7.48 4.13 -18.57
C ILE A 26 6.02 3.73 -18.82
N PRO A 27 5.76 2.67 -19.61
CA PRO A 27 4.42 2.16 -19.83
C PRO A 27 3.89 1.45 -18.57
N LYS A 28 2.65 1.72 -18.23
CA LYS A 28 1.94 1.15 -17.08
C LYS A 28 0.54 0.73 -17.52
N LEU A 29 0.03 -0.35 -16.94
CA LEU A 29 -1.39 -0.68 -17.06
C LEU A 29 -2.22 0.43 -16.39
N PRO A 30 -3.39 0.79 -16.95
CA PRO A 30 -4.29 1.73 -16.34
C PRO A 30 -4.77 1.14 -15.02
N LYS A 31 -4.33 1.76 -13.93
CA LYS A 31 -4.78 1.37 -12.59
C LYS A 31 -6.14 2.01 -12.34
N PRO A 32 -7.08 1.31 -11.68
CA PRO A 32 -8.24 1.99 -11.13
C PRO A 32 -7.75 3.13 -10.23
N LYS A 33 -8.31 4.32 -10.43
CA LYS A 33 -7.88 5.55 -9.72
C LYS A 33 -7.82 5.35 -8.21
N VAL A 34 -8.70 4.52 -7.66
CA VAL A 34 -8.60 3.90 -6.32
C VAL A 34 -9.19 2.48 -6.36
N ASN A 35 -8.56 1.55 -5.64
CA ASN A 35 -9.19 0.29 -5.22
C ASN A 35 -10.03 0.50 -3.94
N LYS A 36 -11.35 0.39 -4.06
CA LYS A 36 -12.30 0.57 -2.94
C LYS A 36 -12.11 -0.52 -1.88
N GLU A 37 -11.98 -1.79 -2.27
CA GLU A 37 -11.81 -2.88 -1.31
C GLU A 37 -10.57 -2.66 -0.46
N LYS A 38 -9.46 -2.26 -1.09
CA LYS A 38 -8.20 -1.91 -0.40
C LYS A 38 -8.40 -0.76 0.59
N PHE A 39 -9.09 0.32 0.19
CA PHE A 39 -9.35 1.42 1.13
C PHE A 39 -10.14 0.96 2.35
N PHE A 40 -11.18 0.14 2.14
CA PHE A 40 -12.00 -0.37 3.23
C PHE A 40 -11.19 -1.26 4.17
N ASP A 41 -10.37 -2.14 3.59
CA ASP A 41 -9.47 -3.02 4.30
C ASP A 41 -8.44 -2.24 5.14
N ASP A 42 -7.76 -1.28 4.52
CA ASP A 42 -6.72 -0.48 5.16
C ASP A 42 -7.30 0.35 6.32
N VAL A 43 -8.46 0.99 6.12
CA VAL A 43 -9.13 1.77 7.19
C VAL A 43 -9.57 0.86 8.33
N ALA A 44 -10.15 -0.31 8.03
CA ALA A 44 -10.58 -1.26 9.06
C ALA A 44 -9.41 -1.86 9.86
N ARG A 45 -8.25 -2.06 9.22
CA ARG A 45 -7.03 -2.51 9.91
C ARG A 45 -6.39 -1.40 10.72
N LYS A 46 -6.36 -0.17 10.19
CA LYS A 46 -5.71 0.97 10.85
C LYS A 46 -6.57 1.53 11.98
N PHE A 47 -7.89 1.50 11.86
CA PHE A 47 -8.80 2.08 12.83
C PHE A 47 -9.87 1.06 13.24
N ASP A 48 -10.16 0.99 14.54
CA ASP A 48 -11.36 0.32 15.02
C ASP A 48 -12.57 1.23 14.75
N VAL A 49 -13.24 0.99 13.61
CA VAL A 49 -14.37 1.78 13.11
C VAL A 49 -15.47 0.91 12.51
N LYS A 50 -16.70 1.42 12.57
CA LYS A 50 -17.86 0.77 11.95
C LYS A 50 -17.85 0.95 10.44
N LEU A 51 -18.36 -0.05 9.72
CA LEU A 51 -18.47 -0.03 8.25
C LEU A 51 -19.11 1.26 7.71
N LYS A 52 -20.16 1.76 8.36
CA LYS A 52 -20.84 3.01 7.98
C LYS A 52 -19.91 4.22 7.98
N SER A 53 -18.97 4.30 8.93
CA SER A 53 -17.99 5.40 9.01
C SER A 53 -16.97 5.28 7.87
N ILE A 54 -16.55 4.06 7.53
CA ILE A 54 -15.69 3.79 6.37
C ILE A 54 -16.38 4.17 5.05
N GLU A 55 -17.67 3.83 4.91
CA GLU A 55 -18.47 4.21 3.74
C GLU A 55 -18.59 5.73 3.58
N HIS A 56 -18.76 6.44 4.71
CA HIS A 56 -18.81 7.89 4.71
C HIS A 56 -17.46 8.48 4.30
N LEU A 57 -16.35 8.06 4.91
CA LEU A 57 -14.99 8.44 4.52
C LEU A 57 -14.75 8.19 3.02
N TRP A 58 -15.12 7.01 2.53
CA TRP A 58 -15.02 6.67 1.11
C TRP A 58 -15.80 7.64 0.22
N SER A 59 -16.99 8.06 0.65
CA SER A 59 -17.79 9.04 -0.06
C SER A 59 -17.10 10.40 -0.18
N LEU A 60 -16.32 10.79 0.84
CA LEU A 60 -15.51 12.02 0.86
C LEU A 60 -14.27 11.89 -0.03
N ILE A 61 -13.57 10.75 0.01
CA ILE A 61 -12.43 10.48 -0.88
C ILE A 61 -12.85 10.60 -2.35
N LYS A 62 -14.03 10.09 -2.72
CA LYS A 62 -14.56 10.23 -4.09
C LYS A 62 -14.74 11.68 -4.51
N VAL A 63 -15.11 12.58 -3.60
CA VAL A 63 -15.20 14.02 -3.90
C VAL A 63 -13.80 14.59 -4.11
N ALA A 64 -12.84 14.23 -3.27
CA ALA A 64 -11.46 14.68 -3.42
C ALA A 64 -10.81 14.21 -4.74
N ILE A 65 -11.13 13.02 -5.22
CA ILE A 65 -10.67 12.51 -6.54
C ILE A 65 -11.13 13.39 -7.71
N GLN A 66 -12.24 14.12 -7.56
CA GLN A 66 -12.77 15.00 -8.59
C GLN A 66 -12.11 16.38 -8.61
N GLN A 67 -11.23 16.68 -7.63
CA GLN A 67 -10.50 17.94 -7.59
C GLN A 67 -9.52 18.03 -8.76
N LYS A 68 -9.38 19.24 -9.31
CA LYS A 68 -8.47 19.52 -10.45
C LYS A 68 -7.00 19.60 -10.02
N HIS A 69 -6.76 19.76 -8.74
CA HIS A 69 -5.43 19.91 -8.15
C HIS A 69 -5.17 18.76 -7.21
N GLY A 70 -3.89 18.43 -6.99
CA GLY A 70 -3.54 17.37 -6.07
C GLY A 70 -3.97 17.69 -4.64
N THR A 71 -4.70 16.77 -4.01
CA THR A 71 -5.29 16.92 -2.67
C THR A 71 -4.70 15.91 -1.70
N MET A 72 -4.57 16.28 -0.43
CA MET A 72 -4.16 15.36 0.63
C MET A 72 -5.18 15.34 1.76
N ILE A 73 -5.52 14.15 2.23
CA ILE A 73 -6.46 13.94 3.34
C ILE A 73 -5.76 13.09 4.37
N VAL A 74 -5.65 13.61 5.59
CA VAL A 74 -5.03 12.92 6.72
C VAL A 74 -6.15 12.47 7.64
N ILE A 75 -6.28 11.16 7.80
CA ILE A 75 -7.20 10.51 8.72
C ILE A 75 -6.39 10.09 9.93
N SER A 76 -6.67 10.67 11.10
CA SER A 76 -5.90 10.41 12.32
C SER A 76 -6.79 9.89 13.44
N GLY A 77 -6.28 8.93 14.22
CA GLY A 77 -6.91 8.50 15.46
C GLY A 77 -6.93 9.57 16.55
N GLU A 78 -6.05 10.57 16.44
CA GLU A 78 -5.83 11.67 17.40
C GLU A 78 -5.91 13.04 16.70
N ALA A 79 -6.82 13.18 15.72
CA ALA A 79 -6.89 14.33 14.83
C ALA A 79 -7.01 15.69 15.55
N GLU A 80 -7.72 15.75 16.67
CA GLU A 80 -7.87 16.99 17.45
C GLU A 80 -6.54 17.46 18.07
N LYS A 81 -5.83 16.55 18.76
CA LYS A 81 -4.52 16.86 19.35
C LYS A 81 -3.52 17.23 18.27
N GLU A 82 -3.59 16.54 17.15
CA GLU A 82 -2.71 16.76 16.02
C GLU A 82 -2.97 18.11 15.34
N ALA A 83 -4.23 18.53 15.22
CA ALA A 83 -4.58 19.86 14.74
C ALA A 83 -3.98 20.95 15.63
N LEU A 84 -4.05 20.78 16.96
CA LEU A 84 -3.44 21.70 17.92
C LEU A 84 -1.91 21.73 17.80
N ARG A 85 -1.26 20.57 17.64
CA ARG A 85 0.21 20.48 17.44
C ARG A 85 0.66 21.21 16.18
N LEU A 86 -0.13 21.12 15.12
CA LEU A 86 0.13 21.72 13.80
C LEU A 86 -0.51 23.11 13.63
N ALA A 87 -0.99 23.73 14.70
CA ALA A 87 -1.79 24.97 14.63
C ALA A 87 -1.07 26.14 13.95
N ASN A 88 0.25 26.26 14.11
CA ASN A 88 1.03 27.35 13.52
C ASN A 88 1.32 27.16 12.02
N GLN A 89 0.97 26.01 11.45
CA GLN A 89 1.20 25.66 10.04
C GLN A 89 -0.05 25.06 9.41
N SER A 90 -1.21 25.48 9.92
CA SER A 90 -2.51 25.09 9.41
C SER A 90 -3.57 26.12 9.80
N THR A 91 -4.78 25.99 9.25
CA THR A 91 -5.93 26.78 9.70
C THR A 91 -6.83 25.92 10.57
N LEU A 92 -6.77 26.14 11.88
CA LEU A 92 -7.69 25.52 12.82
C LEU A 92 -9.13 25.94 12.53
N ILE A 93 -10.03 24.96 12.54
CA ILE A 93 -11.46 25.20 12.43
C ILE A 93 -12.16 24.69 13.68
N LYS A 94 -13.38 25.20 13.93
CA LYS A 94 -14.26 24.55 14.90
C LYS A 94 -14.53 23.11 14.41
N PRO A 95 -14.38 22.07 15.25
CA PRO A 95 -14.63 20.70 14.85
C PRO A 95 -15.98 20.55 14.16
N GLN A 96 -15.96 20.04 12.93
CA GLN A 96 -17.14 19.99 12.08
C GLN A 96 -17.20 18.66 11.34
N LYS A 97 -18.35 17.98 11.41
CA LYS A 97 -18.60 16.78 10.60
C LYS A 97 -18.58 17.17 9.13
N VAL A 98 -17.75 16.48 8.35
CA VAL A 98 -17.59 16.75 6.93
C VAL A 98 -18.63 15.98 6.13
N ASP A 99 -19.33 16.69 5.25
CA ASP A 99 -20.14 16.13 4.17
C ASP A 99 -19.46 16.39 2.81
N LYS A 100 -20.11 15.99 1.72
CA LYS A 100 -19.54 16.10 0.38
C LYS A 100 -19.33 17.55 -0.06
N ASP A 101 -20.25 18.44 0.29
CA ASP A 101 -20.21 19.83 -0.14
C ASP A 101 -19.08 20.57 0.58
N LEU A 102 -18.96 20.36 1.90
CA LEU A 102 -17.85 20.89 2.68
C LEU A 102 -16.52 20.30 2.20
N MET A 103 -16.48 18.99 1.90
CA MET A 103 -15.27 18.34 1.40
C MET A 103 -14.79 18.99 0.10
N ALA A 104 -15.69 19.29 -0.84
CA ALA A 104 -15.34 19.92 -2.11
C ALA A 104 -14.69 21.30 -1.93
N VAL A 105 -15.14 22.07 -0.92
CA VAL A 105 -14.61 23.39 -0.60
C VAL A 105 -13.26 23.29 0.11
N ILE A 106 -13.15 22.47 1.15
CA ILE A 106 -11.90 22.42 1.96
C ILE A 106 -10.74 21.76 1.22
N THR A 107 -11.02 20.87 0.27
CA THR A 107 -9.99 20.21 -0.55
C THR A 107 -9.45 21.09 -1.69
N SER A 108 -10.06 22.23 -1.96
CA SER A 108 -9.53 23.23 -2.91
C SER A 108 -8.44 24.10 -2.30
N ILE A 109 -8.21 23.99 -0.98
CA ILE A 109 -7.17 24.71 -0.27
C ILE A 109 -5.88 23.90 -0.36
N ASP A 110 -4.76 24.58 -0.63
CA ASP A 110 -3.45 23.94 -0.64
C ASP A 110 -3.06 23.40 0.74
N GLY A 111 -2.46 22.21 0.75
CA GLY A 111 -2.11 21.48 1.97
C GLY A 111 -3.02 20.27 2.19
N ALA A 112 -3.07 19.79 3.43
CA ALA A 112 -3.88 18.64 3.81
C ALA A 112 -5.14 19.03 4.58
N VAL A 113 -6.17 18.21 4.46
CA VAL A 113 -7.36 18.24 5.32
C VAL A 113 -7.15 17.22 6.43
N LEU A 114 -7.21 17.65 7.69
CA LEU A 114 -7.04 16.77 8.85
C LEU A 114 -8.40 16.42 9.46
N ILE A 115 -8.76 15.15 9.31
CA ILE A 115 -10.01 14.57 9.81
C ILE A 115 -9.75 13.39 10.75
N ASP A 116 -10.72 13.07 11.61
CA ASP A 116 -10.71 11.83 12.37
C ASP A 116 -11.34 10.65 11.61
N ARG A 117 -11.30 9.48 12.25
CA ARG A 117 -11.90 8.23 11.75
C ARG A 117 -13.43 8.29 11.57
N GLU A 118 -14.07 9.28 12.17
CA GLU A 118 -15.50 9.58 12.03
C GLU A 118 -15.75 10.73 11.05
N SER A 119 -14.76 11.19 10.28
CA SER A 119 -14.91 12.32 9.34
C SER A 119 -15.29 13.66 10.00
N VAL A 120 -14.86 13.91 11.24
CA VAL A 120 -14.85 15.25 11.83
C VAL A 120 -13.55 15.93 11.43
N CYS A 121 -13.64 17.12 10.83
CA CYS A 121 -12.48 17.92 10.46
C CYS A 121 -12.10 18.89 11.57
N TYR A 122 -10.80 19.00 11.82
CA TYR A 122 -10.23 19.84 12.87
C TYR A 122 -9.32 20.93 12.32
N SER A 123 -8.69 20.70 11.16
CA SER A 123 -7.82 21.68 10.52
C SER A 123 -7.77 21.49 9.00
N ILE A 124 -7.59 22.59 8.28
CA ILE A 124 -7.49 22.65 6.81
C ILE A 124 -6.22 23.38 6.40
N GLY A 125 -5.74 23.10 5.18
CA GLY A 125 -4.48 23.66 4.68
C GLY A 125 -3.28 23.26 5.54
N VAL A 126 -3.32 22.05 6.10
CA VAL A 126 -2.29 21.55 7.02
C VAL A 126 -1.00 21.27 6.24
N ILE A 127 0.08 21.90 6.67
CA ILE A 127 1.43 21.56 6.22
C ILE A 127 1.94 20.46 7.15
N LEU A 128 2.13 19.26 6.62
CA LEU A 128 2.68 18.15 7.38
C LEU A 128 4.17 18.37 7.65
N ASP A 129 4.58 18.23 8.91
CA ASP A 129 5.97 18.14 9.32
C ASP A 129 6.49 16.69 9.27
N GLY A 130 7.71 16.48 9.72
CA GLY A 130 8.33 15.16 9.78
C GLY A 130 9.84 15.25 9.63
N VAL A 131 10.52 14.17 10.00
CA VAL A 131 11.97 14.03 9.84
C VAL A 131 12.30 13.34 8.52
N ALA A 132 13.54 13.47 8.03
CA ALA A 132 13.99 12.72 6.86
C ALA A 132 13.79 11.21 7.11
N SER A 133 13.24 10.52 6.11
CA SER A 133 12.94 9.09 6.16
C SER A 133 13.64 8.36 5.02
N GLU A 134 14.11 7.15 5.30
CA GLU A 134 14.65 6.21 4.32
C GLU A 134 13.56 5.66 3.38
N ASN A 135 12.29 5.77 3.76
CA ASN A 135 11.13 5.36 2.95
C ASN A 135 10.72 6.42 1.91
N GLY A 136 11.44 7.55 1.85
CA GLY A 136 11.23 8.56 0.81
C GLY A 136 11.55 8.04 -0.59
N ASP A 137 10.85 8.56 -1.60
CA ASP A 137 11.03 8.17 -2.99
C ASP A 137 11.27 9.42 -3.86
N PRO A 138 12.50 9.62 -4.39
CA PRO A 138 12.84 10.79 -5.21
C PRO A 138 12.11 10.80 -6.56
N SER A 139 11.53 9.68 -7.00
CA SER A 139 10.69 9.64 -8.21
C SER A 139 9.27 10.20 -7.98
N ARG A 140 8.90 10.44 -6.72
CA ARG A 140 7.58 10.94 -6.31
C ARG A 140 7.62 12.42 -5.91
N GLY A 141 6.46 13.08 -5.96
CA GLY A 141 6.33 14.50 -5.66
C GLY A 141 6.41 14.87 -4.17
N ALA A 142 6.47 16.17 -3.89
CA ALA A 142 6.59 16.70 -2.53
C ALA A 142 5.46 16.26 -1.58
N ARG A 143 4.21 16.18 -2.06
CA ARG A 143 3.07 15.71 -1.26
C ARG A 143 3.29 14.27 -0.76
N PHE A 144 3.69 13.37 -1.65
CA PHE A 144 3.99 11.98 -1.29
C PHE A 144 5.11 11.89 -0.25
N ASN A 145 6.24 12.56 -0.51
CA ASN A 145 7.38 12.53 0.39
C ASN A 145 7.10 13.20 1.75
N SER A 146 6.29 14.26 1.80
CA SER A 146 5.86 14.85 3.07
C SER A 146 4.96 13.91 3.86
N ALA A 147 4.03 13.20 3.22
CA ALA A 147 3.19 12.23 3.89
C ALA A 147 3.99 11.06 4.48
N ILE A 148 5.00 10.55 3.77
CA ILE A 148 5.90 9.50 4.28
C ILE A 148 6.65 9.97 5.52
N ARG A 149 7.34 11.12 5.44
CA ARG A 149 8.09 11.68 6.57
C ARG A 149 7.19 11.91 7.79
N TYR A 150 5.97 12.39 7.54
CA TYR A 150 4.99 12.64 8.58
C TYR A 150 4.52 11.35 9.25
N ILE A 151 4.10 10.34 8.47
CA ILE A 151 3.64 9.06 9.03
C ILE A 151 4.76 8.37 9.82
N ASP A 152 5.97 8.33 9.27
CA ASP A 152 7.10 7.68 9.94
C ASP A 152 7.44 8.38 11.25
N TYR A 153 7.40 9.71 11.27
CA TYR A 153 7.62 10.51 12.47
C TYR A 153 6.50 10.28 13.50
N ILE A 154 5.24 10.37 13.09
CA ILE A 154 4.08 10.28 13.99
C ILE A 154 3.93 8.88 14.58
N GLU A 155 4.09 7.84 13.78
CA GLU A 155 4.00 6.45 14.25
C GLU A 155 5.19 6.08 15.14
N LYS A 156 6.38 6.60 14.86
CA LYS A 156 7.56 6.35 15.70
C LYS A 156 7.47 7.06 17.04
N GLU A 157 7.26 8.36 17.05
CA GLU A 157 7.37 9.21 18.25
C GLU A 157 6.08 9.21 19.10
N PHE A 158 4.91 9.19 18.46
CA PHE A 158 3.63 9.34 19.16
C PHE A 158 2.77 8.07 19.15
N LYS A 159 3.12 7.06 18.35
CA LYS A 159 2.34 5.81 18.20
C LYS A 159 0.90 6.05 17.74
N HIS A 160 0.63 7.19 17.12
CA HIS A 160 -0.72 7.49 16.62
C HIS A 160 -0.97 6.72 15.33
N LYS A 161 -2.17 6.16 15.21
CA LYS A 161 -2.60 5.51 13.98
C LYS A 161 -3.05 6.58 12.98
N VAL A 162 -2.42 6.61 11.81
CA VAL A 162 -2.70 7.58 10.75
C VAL A 162 -2.84 6.86 9.42
N LEU A 163 -3.76 7.33 8.58
CA LEU A 163 -3.87 6.96 7.18
C LEU A 163 -3.97 8.23 6.35
N ILE A 164 -3.15 8.36 5.32
CA ILE A 164 -3.14 9.50 4.41
C ILE A 164 -3.59 9.05 3.04
N VAL A 165 -4.56 9.75 2.48
CA VAL A 165 -4.97 9.61 1.10
C VAL A 165 -4.42 10.79 0.31
N ILE A 166 -3.61 10.48 -0.70
CA ILE A 166 -3.06 11.47 -1.62
C ILE A 166 -3.73 11.29 -2.96
N VAL A 167 -4.40 12.32 -3.43
CA VAL A 167 -4.93 12.41 -4.78
C VAL A 167 -3.95 13.23 -5.60
N SER A 168 -3.43 12.67 -6.69
CA SER A 168 -2.57 13.38 -7.64
C SER A 168 -3.41 14.16 -8.66
N GLU A 169 -2.76 15.08 -9.38
CA GLU A 169 -3.42 15.93 -10.39
C GLU A 169 -3.98 15.14 -11.60
N ASP A 170 -3.37 14.01 -11.92
CA ASP A 170 -3.84 13.03 -12.91
C ASP A 170 -4.92 12.07 -12.35
N GLY A 171 -5.28 12.23 -11.08
CA GLY A 171 -6.36 11.52 -10.40
C GLY A 171 -6.01 10.11 -9.94
N TYR A 172 -4.73 9.73 -9.90
CA TYR A 172 -4.31 8.56 -9.14
C TYR A 172 -4.42 8.84 -7.65
N VAL A 173 -4.56 7.77 -6.88
CA VAL A 173 -4.61 7.87 -5.44
C VAL A 173 -3.63 6.90 -4.81
N ASP A 174 -2.83 7.43 -3.91
CA ASP A 174 -2.03 6.66 -2.98
C ASP A 174 -2.71 6.63 -1.61
N ILE A 175 -2.69 5.46 -0.98
CA ILE A 175 -3.09 5.27 0.41
C ILE A 175 -1.80 4.94 1.17
N ILE A 176 -1.50 5.74 2.18
CA ILE A 176 -0.28 5.63 3.00
C ILE A 176 -0.70 5.39 4.46
N PRO A 177 -0.15 4.38 5.17
CA PRO A 177 0.83 3.42 4.67
C PRO A 177 0.23 2.49 3.60
N ASN A 178 1.04 2.09 2.61
CA ASN A 178 0.60 1.17 1.57
C ASN A 178 0.67 -0.27 2.08
N LEU A 179 -0.34 -0.68 2.84
CA LEU A 179 -0.41 -2.01 3.41
C LEU A 179 -0.51 -3.07 2.30
N LYS A 180 0.25 -4.17 2.44
CA LYS A 180 0.12 -5.34 1.58
C LYS A 180 -1.29 -5.96 1.70
N PRO A 181 -1.80 -6.63 0.64
CA PRO A 181 -3.07 -7.35 0.71
C PRO A 181 -3.04 -8.41 1.80
N ARG A 182 -4.21 -8.77 2.34
CA ARG A 182 -4.30 -9.95 3.19
C ARG A 182 -4.31 -11.23 2.36
N ILE A 183 -3.79 -12.32 2.90
CA ILE A 183 -3.81 -13.64 2.27
C ILE A 183 -4.39 -14.68 3.23
N GLU A 184 -4.92 -15.78 2.70
CA GLU A 184 -5.34 -16.90 3.53
C GLU A 184 -4.13 -17.57 4.16
N LYS A 185 -4.15 -17.76 5.50
CA LYS A 185 -3.04 -18.42 6.20
C LYS A 185 -2.84 -19.87 5.76
N SER A 186 -3.93 -20.55 5.40
CA SER A 186 -3.93 -21.91 4.86
C SER A 186 -3.13 -22.02 3.56
N LEU A 187 -3.19 -21.03 2.68
CA LEU A 187 -2.44 -21.03 1.43
C LEU A 187 -0.93 -21.05 1.71
N LEU A 188 -0.46 -20.22 2.65
CA LEU A 188 0.94 -20.18 3.05
C LEU A 188 1.40 -21.53 3.60
N LEU A 189 0.62 -22.12 4.51
CA LEU A 189 0.93 -23.41 5.11
C LEU A 189 0.92 -24.55 4.08
N HIS A 190 0.00 -24.50 3.12
CA HIS A 190 -0.06 -25.46 2.03
C HIS A 190 1.21 -25.41 1.16
N GLN A 191 1.65 -24.23 0.72
CA GLN A 191 2.87 -24.09 -0.08
C GLN A 191 4.12 -24.58 0.67
N ILE A 192 4.20 -24.34 1.99
CA ILE A 192 5.27 -24.88 2.83
C ILE A 192 5.20 -26.41 2.90
N GLY A 193 3.99 -26.97 3.01
CA GLY A 193 3.75 -28.42 2.95
C GLY A 193 4.25 -29.05 1.65
N GLU A 194 3.88 -28.47 0.51
CA GLU A 194 4.33 -28.93 -0.81
C GLU A 194 5.86 -28.93 -0.93
N LEU A 195 6.53 -27.90 -0.40
CA LEU A 195 8.00 -27.83 -0.40
C LEU A 195 8.61 -28.95 0.46
N LYS A 196 8.02 -29.25 1.61
CA LYS A 196 8.46 -30.36 2.47
C LYS A 196 8.29 -31.69 1.77
N GLU A 197 7.13 -31.95 1.19
CA GLU A 197 6.88 -33.17 0.43
C GLU A 197 7.90 -33.34 -0.70
N LEU A 198 8.23 -32.27 -1.44
CA LEU A 198 9.28 -32.31 -2.46
C LEU A 198 10.68 -32.61 -1.89
N SER A 199 11.02 -32.08 -0.71
CA SER A 199 12.32 -32.36 -0.07
C SER A 199 12.47 -33.83 0.34
N GLU A 200 11.38 -34.47 0.73
CA GLU A 200 11.34 -35.86 1.19
C GLU A 200 11.39 -36.89 0.04
N LEU A 201 11.20 -36.45 -1.22
CA LEU A 201 11.28 -37.33 -2.38
C LEU A 201 12.71 -37.83 -2.65
N ASN A 202 12.86 -39.17 -2.65
CA ASN A 202 14.08 -39.81 -3.11
C ASN A 202 14.34 -39.53 -4.59
N LEU A 203 15.61 -39.55 -5.00
CA LEU A 203 16.02 -39.33 -6.40
C LEU A 203 15.28 -40.23 -7.41
N SER A 204 14.94 -41.47 -7.03
CA SER A 204 14.19 -42.41 -7.87
C SER A 204 12.73 -42.03 -8.09
N ASP A 205 12.15 -41.27 -7.16
CA ASP A 205 10.71 -40.94 -7.12
C ASP A 205 10.44 -39.57 -7.77
N ARG A 206 11.49 -38.83 -8.12
CA ARG A 206 11.40 -37.53 -8.78
C ARG A 206 11.00 -37.70 -10.24
N ASP A 207 9.87 -37.11 -10.61
CA ASP A 207 9.41 -37.07 -11.99
C ASP A 207 10.14 -35.99 -12.81
N ASN A 208 9.78 -35.87 -14.09
CA ASN A 208 10.35 -34.85 -14.98
C ASN A 208 9.92 -33.41 -14.62
N ASN A 209 8.93 -33.23 -13.75
CA ASN A 209 8.42 -31.92 -13.34
C ASN A 209 9.02 -31.41 -12.04
N PHE A 210 9.70 -32.26 -11.26
CA PHE A 210 10.31 -31.92 -9.96
C PHE A 210 10.99 -30.54 -9.93
N ARG A 211 11.87 -30.25 -10.90
CA ARG A 211 12.57 -28.96 -10.98
C ARG A 211 11.62 -27.79 -11.21
N ARG A 212 10.64 -27.98 -12.09
CA ARG A 212 9.65 -26.96 -12.43
C ARG A 212 8.82 -26.63 -11.19
N ASP A 213 8.37 -27.65 -10.48
CA ASP A 213 7.49 -27.48 -9.32
C ASP A 213 8.26 -26.84 -8.15
N PHE A 214 9.50 -27.28 -7.89
CA PHE A 214 10.40 -26.60 -6.97
C PHE A 214 10.61 -25.12 -7.32
N TYR A 215 10.89 -24.79 -8.58
CA TYR A 215 11.06 -23.40 -9.00
C TYR A 215 9.78 -22.58 -8.91
N HIS A 216 8.61 -23.17 -9.17
CA HIS A 216 7.33 -22.49 -8.95
C HIS A 216 7.12 -22.15 -7.49
N LEU A 217 7.39 -23.07 -6.57
CA LEU A 217 7.31 -22.82 -5.13
C LEU A 217 8.28 -21.71 -4.70
N MET A 218 9.53 -21.78 -5.13
CA MET A 218 10.53 -20.77 -4.75
C MET A 218 10.19 -19.38 -5.28
N ASN A 219 9.75 -19.26 -6.53
CA ASN A 219 9.24 -17.98 -7.06
C ASN A 219 8.03 -17.48 -6.28
N TRP A 220 7.13 -18.39 -5.88
CA TRP A 220 5.98 -18.04 -5.07
C TRP A 220 6.41 -17.48 -3.71
N PHE A 221 7.38 -18.11 -3.03
CA PHE A 221 7.92 -17.64 -1.75
C PHE A 221 8.65 -16.30 -1.86
N GLU A 222 9.42 -16.04 -2.93
CA GLU A 222 10.04 -14.72 -3.13
C GLU A 222 8.99 -13.61 -3.28
N VAL A 223 7.88 -13.88 -3.97
CA VAL A 223 6.77 -12.91 -4.10
C VAL A 223 6.02 -12.71 -2.78
N HIS A 224 5.94 -13.75 -1.94
CA HIS A 224 5.20 -13.75 -0.68
C HIS A 224 6.12 -13.66 0.56
N GLU A 225 7.38 -13.27 0.38
CA GLU A 225 8.38 -13.20 1.45
C GLU A 225 7.89 -12.37 2.64
N PHE A 226 7.18 -11.28 2.36
CA PHE A 226 6.57 -10.39 3.36
C PHE A 226 5.71 -11.14 4.40
N TYR A 227 5.05 -12.23 4.03
CA TYR A 227 4.11 -12.95 4.89
C TYR A 227 4.76 -14.06 5.72
N LEU A 228 6.06 -14.31 5.53
CA LEU A 228 6.77 -15.38 6.21
C LEU A 228 7.31 -14.90 7.56
N SER A 229 7.02 -15.66 8.61
CA SER A 229 7.70 -15.52 9.89
C SER A 229 9.16 -15.96 9.80
N GLN A 230 10.00 -15.55 10.77
CA GLN A 230 11.41 -15.94 10.80
C GLN A 230 11.59 -17.46 10.79
N ILE A 231 10.76 -18.18 11.57
CA ILE A 231 10.79 -19.66 11.64
C ILE A 231 10.49 -20.27 10.26
N GLN A 232 9.50 -19.74 9.54
CA GLN A 232 9.15 -20.23 8.20
C GLN A 232 10.22 -19.89 7.17
N CYS A 233 10.80 -18.69 7.23
CA CYS A 233 11.94 -18.32 6.38
C CYS A 233 13.10 -19.30 6.59
N ASP A 234 13.47 -19.58 7.83
CA ASP A 234 14.56 -20.51 8.17
C ASP A 234 14.27 -21.92 7.65
N GLU A 235 13.04 -22.40 7.85
CA GLU A 235 12.58 -23.69 7.34
C GLU A 235 12.67 -23.78 5.81
N ILE A 236 12.06 -22.83 5.09
CA ILE A 236 12.08 -22.80 3.61
C ILE A 236 13.52 -22.70 3.09
N ASN A 237 14.34 -21.85 3.69
CA ASN A 237 15.73 -21.68 3.28
C ASN A 237 16.54 -22.99 3.46
N ASN A 238 16.31 -23.74 4.53
CA ASN A 238 16.96 -25.04 4.75
C ASN A 238 16.51 -26.08 3.72
N LEU A 239 15.21 -26.23 3.52
CA LEU A 239 14.64 -27.17 2.52
C LEU A 239 15.11 -26.82 1.10
N ARG A 240 15.18 -25.53 0.78
CA ARG A 240 15.71 -25.04 -0.49
C ARG A 240 17.16 -25.49 -0.70
N VAL A 241 18.03 -25.31 0.30
CA VAL A 241 19.43 -25.70 0.21
C VAL A 241 19.56 -27.21 0.05
N GLU A 242 18.77 -28.00 0.79
CA GLU A 242 18.73 -29.45 0.67
C GLU A 242 18.35 -29.90 -0.75
N ILE A 243 17.25 -29.38 -1.28
CA ILE A 243 16.80 -29.69 -2.64
C ILE A 243 17.85 -29.24 -3.66
N GLN A 244 18.37 -28.01 -3.57
CA GLN A 244 19.37 -27.49 -4.51
C GLN A 244 20.65 -28.31 -4.53
N ASN A 245 21.15 -28.77 -3.37
CA ASN A 245 22.33 -29.62 -3.28
C ASN A 245 22.14 -31.00 -3.95
N SER A 246 20.89 -31.44 -4.09
CA SER A 246 20.55 -32.69 -4.76
C SER A 246 20.28 -32.53 -6.27
N LEU A 247 20.34 -31.31 -6.81
CA LEU A 247 20.12 -31.05 -8.24
C LEU A 247 21.43 -31.08 -9.03
N ASP A 248 21.46 -31.86 -10.11
CA ASP A 248 22.60 -31.87 -11.02
C ASP A 248 22.58 -30.72 -12.05
N GLY A 249 23.76 -30.30 -12.52
CA GLY A 249 23.90 -29.32 -13.59
C GLY A 249 23.50 -27.88 -13.20
N ILE A 250 23.17 -27.06 -14.20
CA ILE A 250 22.83 -25.65 -14.01
C ILE A 250 21.46 -25.53 -13.32
N HIS A 251 21.38 -24.70 -12.28
CA HIS A 251 20.16 -24.41 -11.55
C HIS A 251 20.04 -22.91 -11.21
N ILE A 252 18.81 -22.47 -10.94
CA ILE A 252 18.50 -21.11 -10.50
C ILE A 252 18.93 -20.95 -9.03
N ILE A 253 19.60 -19.83 -8.74
CA ILE A 253 19.93 -19.40 -7.38
C ILE A 253 18.85 -18.43 -6.91
N PHE A 254 18.21 -18.75 -5.79
CA PHE A 254 17.20 -17.91 -5.15
C PHE A 254 17.79 -17.12 -3.98
N ASN A 255 17.23 -15.96 -3.67
CA ASN A 255 17.69 -15.17 -2.53
C ASN A 255 17.27 -15.82 -1.21
N THR A 256 18.10 -15.71 -0.18
CA THR A 256 17.73 -16.15 1.18
C THR A 256 16.58 -15.28 1.68
N LEU A 257 15.45 -15.93 1.97
CA LEU A 257 14.25 -15.28 2.47
C LEU A 257 14.47 -14.76 3.89
N LYS A 258 13.91 -13.60 4.19
CA LYS A 258 14.01 -12.94 5.50
C LYS A 258 12.63 -12.47 5.95
N ALA A 259 12.38 -12.59 7.25
CA ALA A 259 11.16 -12.04 7.83
C ALA A 259 11.16 -10.50 7.71
N ASN A 260 9.97 -9.93 7.64
CA ASN A 260 9.78 -8.49 7.60
C ASN A 260 9.23 -7.97 8.95
N ASP A 261 9.85 -6.94 9.52
CA ASP A 261 9.45 -6.38 10.82
C ASP A 261 8.05 -5.74 10.81
N LEU A 262 7.53 -5.40 9.63
CA LEU A 262 6.18 -4.84 9.46
C LEU A 262 5.10 -5.91 9.32
N MET A 263 5.46 -7.19 9.30
CA MET A 263 4.53 -8.30 9.22
C MET A 263 3.93 -8.62 10.59
N ASP A 264 2.60 -8.74 10.65
CA ASP A 264 1.83 -9.16 11.82
C ASP A 264 0.59 -9.98 11.42
N GLU A 265 -0.15 -10.50 12.41
CA GLU A 265 -1.35 -11.34 12.16
C GLU A 265 -2.49 -10.60 11.44
N SER A 266 -2.46 -9.26 11.35
CA SER A 266 -3.49 -8.50 10.60
C SER A 266 -3.41 -8.70 9.08
N TYR A 267 -2.33 -9.31 8.57
CA TYR A 267 -2.17 -9.65 7.16
C TYR A 267 -2.76 -11.00 6.76
N PHE A 268 -3.33 -11.74 7.71
CA PHE A 268 -4.02 -13.00 7.44
C PHE A 268 -5.54 -12.84 7.48
N ILE A 269 -6.23 -13.66 6.68
CA ILE A 269 -7.68 -13.92 6.74
C ILE A 269 -7.88 -15.39 7.12
#